data_AF-A0AAW2FN49-F1
#
_entry.id   AF-A0AAW2FN49-F1
#
_cell.length_a   1.000
_cell.length_b   1.000
_cell.length_c   1.000
_cell.angle_alpha   90.00
_cell.angle_beta   90.00
_cell.angle_gamma   90.00
#
_symmetry.space_group_name_H-M   'P 1'
#
loop_
_entity.id
_entity.type
_entity.pdbx_description
1 polymer ?
#
loop_
_entity_poly.entity_id
_entity_poly.type
_entity_poly.pdbx_seq_one_letter_code
_entity_poly.pdbx_strand_id
1 'polypeptide(L)'
;MHHAGGAGGGGGGGGGGGGGGGGGGGGGGGAGYGSGPQERVHQAPRSVQPDLKCPYETYQAQIPDCCAAAVAAQDPYPRPPSGYDARCYDECHPRTPYQEESYPQTTCLTELPDVAPCNGTVRLPPPCEESPSSGSSKDRRDESPRRRCRLLAPVLLLVAVLLLGGLCVPFLLQSAPATHQQRLDVIRRILTEVPLIDGHNDLPWNVRKFVHNQLGEVNLSSDLGRVDPWARSDWSHTDIPRLRAGLVGAQFWSAYVPCGAAQLNAVQLSLEQIDVIRRLAEMNAQHLTLVTSVKGLIEAHREGKIASLIGVEGGHSLGNSLGVLRTFYGLGARYLTLTHACDTSWAVCSVGETNNTQDSTPGLSEFGKAVVRELNRLGMLVDLSHVSTRTMRAALQTTRAPVIFSHSAARALCNSTRNVPDDVLRNLAKNGGVAMVPFYTYFITCNSTATIKDVIAHINHIRKVAGIDHVGIGAGFDGINFTPTGLEDVSRYPQLLATLLEDPTWTENDIKKLAGLNLLRVFAKVEQVRDEWHRAAVLPVEKISPPDNSACVYGAS
;
A
#
# COMPACT_ATOMS: atom_id res chain seq x y z
N MET A 1 -52.87 -13.14 16.77
CA MET A 1 -54.19 -13.76 16.52
C MET A 1 -54.23 -14.14 15.04
N HIS A 2 -54.02 -15.43 14.72
CA HIS A 2 -55.02 -16.36 14.14
C HIS A 2 -55.45 -15.95 12.71
N HIS A 3 -55.46 -16.76 11.64
CA HIS A 3 -55.35 -18.20 11.29
C HIS A 3 -55.05 -18.21 9.75
N ALA A 4 -54.22 -19.05 9.13
CA ALA A 4 -54.28 -20.50 8.84
C ALA A 4 -55.38 -20.96 7.82
N GLY A 5 -54.94 -21.75 6.81
CA GLY A 5 -55.71 -22.72 6.01
C GLY A 5 -55.89 -22.35 4.52
N GLY A 6 -55.72 -23.18 3.49
CA GLY A 6 -55.40 -24.61 3.26
C GLY A 6 -55.29 -24.80 1.72
N ALA A 7 -54.38 -25.61 1.15
CA ALA A 7 -54.35 -27.08 0.98
C ALA A 7 -55.29 -27.66 -0.13
N GLY A 8 -54.71 -28.50 -1.01
CA GLY A 8 -55.35 -29.44 -1.96
C GLY A 8 -54.99 -29.12 -3.42
N GLY A 9 -54.22 -29.89 -4.21
CA GLY A 9 -54.25 -31.34 -4.49
C GLY A 9 -54.96 -31.55 -5.85
N GLY A 10 -54.54 -32.33 -6.86
CA GLY A 10 -53.44 -33.25 -7.12
C GLY A 10 -53.62 -33.89 -8.52
N GLY A 11 -52.68 -34.74 -8.93
CA GLY A 11 -52.79 -35.74 -10.03
C GLY A 11 -52.54 -35.23 -11.46
N GLY A 12 -51.82 -35.90 -12.36
CA GLY A 12 -51.21 -37.24 -12.37
C GLY A 12 -51.12 -37.77 -13.82
N GLY A 13 -50.02 -38.45 -14.17
CA GLY A 13 -49.83 -39.32 -15.36
C GLY A 13 -49.27 -38.62 -16.62
N GLY A 14 -48.30 -39.13 -17.38
CA GLY A 14 -47.63 -40.44 -17.42
C GLY A 14 -47.63 -41.03 -18.85
N GLY A 15 -46.46 -41.43 -19.36
CA GLY A 15 -46.24 -42.20 -20.63
C GLY A 15 -45.67 -41.34 -21.77
N GLY A 16 -44.47 -41.56 -22.34
CA GLY A 16 -43.87 -42.81 -22.84
C GLY A 16 -44.34 -43.02 -24.30
N GLY A 17 -43.57 -43.21 -25.36
CA GLY A 17 -42.15 -43.42 -25.66
C GLY A 17 -42.05 -43.78 -27.17
N GLY A 18 -40.84 -43.92 -27.72
CA GLY A 18 -40.59 -44.78 -28.90
C GLY A 18 -40.41 -44.13 -30.29
N GLY A 19 -39.15 -43.92 -30.67
CA GLY A 19 -38.44 -44.66 -31.73
C GLY A 19 -38.90 -44.63 -33.20
N GLY A 20 -37.93 -44.38 -34.10
CA GLY A 20 -37.69 -45.26 -35.26
C GLY A 20 -37.80 -44.67 -36.67
N GLY A 21 -36.65 -44.30 -37.24
CA GLY A 21 -36.12 -44.90 -38.48
C GLY A 21 -36.81 -44.69 -39.85
N GLY A 22 -36.03 -44.17 -40.81
CA GLY A 22 -35.85 -44.86 -42.09
C GLY A 22 -36.32 -44.16 -43.38
N GLY A 23 -35.35 -43.70 -44.18
CA GLY A 23 -35.20 -44.17 -45.56
C GLY A 23 -35.79 -43.37 -46.73
N GLY A 24 -34.90 -42.66 -47.45
CA GLY A 24 -34.58 -43.00 -48.85
C GLY A 24 -35.26 -42.24 -50.00
N GLY A 25 -34.43 -41.57 -50.82
CA GLY A 25 -34.37 -41.89 -52.26
C GLY A 25 -34.54 -40.78 -53.31
N GLY A 26 -33.41 -40.37 -53.91
CA GLY A 26 -33.23 -39.92 -55.32
C GLY A 26 -33.63 -38.47 -55.64
N GLY A 27 -32.87 -37.61 -56.31
CA GLY A 27 -31.75 -37.69 -57.26
C GLY A 27 -31.99 -36.55 -58.28
N GLY A 28 -31.05 -35.82 -58.87
CA GLY A 28 -29.60 -35.81 -58.86
C GLY A 28 -29.09 -34.62 -59.72
N GLY A 29 -27.77 -34.58 -59.91
CA GLY A 29 -27.04 -33.71 -60.85
C GLY A 29 -26.46 -32.46 -60.18
N GLY A 30 -25.16 -32.20 -60.16
CA GLY A 30 -24.00 -32.81 -60.81
C GLY A 30 -22.83 -31.81 -60.76
N ALA A 31 -21.60 -32.33 -60.84
CA ALA A 31 -20.28 -31.68 -60.73
C ALA A 31 -19.82 -31.42 -59.27
N GLY A 32 -18.74 -32.01 -58.76
CA GLY A 32 -17.74 -32.90 -59.34
C GLY A 32 -16.47 -32.82 -58.48
N TYR A 33 -16.16 -33.94 -57.82
CA TYR A 33 -14.85 -34.52 -57.44
C TYR A 33 -13.67 -33.59 -57.02
N GLY A 34 -12.93 -33.83 -55.93
CA GLY A 34 -12.80 -35.09 -55.18
C GLY A 34 -11.97 -34.98 -53.90
N SER A 35 -12.14 -36.05 -53.11
CA SER A 35 -11.44 -36.49 -51.91
C SER A 35 -9.96 -36.80 -52.14
N GLY A 36 -9.13 -36.66 -51.09
CA GLY A 36 -7.69 -37.02 -51.04
C GLY A 36 -7.39 -38.53 -51.18
N PRO A 37 -6.21 -39.07 -50.82
CA PRO A 37 -5.13 -38.52 -49.97
C PRO A 37 -3.67 -38.68 -50.53
N GLN A 38 -2.70 -38.11 -49.79
CA GLN A 38 -1.23 -38.36 -49.83
C GLN A 38 -0.42 -37.97 -51.09
N GLU A 39 0.54 -37.04 -50.92
CA GLU A 39 1.94 -37.37 -51.21
C GLU A 39 2.92 -36.49 -50.43
N ARG A 40 3.86 -37.18 -49.78
CA ARG A 40 4.90 -36.67 -48.90
C ARG A 40 6.13 -36.47 -49.79
N VAL A 41 6.46 -35.25 -50.17
CA VAL A 41 7.72 -34.99 -50.89
C VAL A 41 8.85 -34.84 -49.87
N HIS A 42 9.66 -35.89 -49.81
CA HIS A 42 10.98 -35.92 -49.20
C HIS A 42 11.89 -34.85 -49.83
N GLN A 43 12.44 -33.95 -49.01
CA GLN A 43 13.73 -33.34 -49.30
C GLN A 43 14.81 -34.02 -48.47
N ALA A 44 15.90 -34.37 -49.15
CA ALA A 44 17.06 -35.07 -48.60
C ALA A 44 17.75 -34.28 -47.46
N PRO A 45 18.38 -34.97 -46.49
CA PRO A 45 19.02 -34.34 -45.35
C PRO A 45 20.28 -33.59 -45.78
N ARG A 46 20.35 -32.29 -45.48
CA ARG A 46 21.61 -31.55 -45.55
C ARG A 46 22.47 -31.88 -44.33
N SER A 47 23.73 -32.11 -44.61
CA SER A 47 24.81 -32.49 -43.70
C SER A 47 24.91 -31.60 -42.46
N VAL A 48 24.99 -32.25 -41.30
CA VAL A 48 25.31 -31.67 -40.00
C VAL A 48 26.78 -31.24 -39.99
N GLN A 49 27.03 -29.95 -39.74
CA GLN A 49 28.28 -29.49 -39.14
C GLN A 49 28.02 -29.09 -37.68
N PRO A 50 28.97 -29.32 -36.76
CA PRO A 50 28.73 -29.20 -35.32
C PRO A 50 28.88 -27.75 -34.85
N ASP A 51 28.13 -27.41 -33.79
CA ASP A 51 28.24 -26.20 -32.97
C ASP A 51 27.83 -24.85 -33.59
N LEU A 52 26.52 -24.58 -33.59
CA LEU A 52 25.97 -23.22 -33.56
C LEU A 52 24.92 -23.12 -32.45
N LYS A 53 25.35 -22.59 -31.30
CA LYS A 53 24.50 -22.21 -30.15
C LYS A 53 23.46 -21.16 -30.59
N CYS A 54 22.25 -21.27 -30.05
CA CYS A 54 21.19 -20.27 -30.19
C CYS A 54 21.66 -18.86 -29.77
N PRO A 55 21.32 -17.78 -30.48
CA PRO A 55 21.66 -16.43 -30.07
C PRO A 55 20.64 -15.95 -29.03
N TYR A 56 20.82 -16.33 -27.77
CA TYR A 56 20.27 -15.62 -26.61
C TYR A 56 21.37 -15.11 -25.67
N GLU A 57 22.61 -15.05 -26.16
CA GLU A 57 23.73 -14.38 -25.51
C GLU A 57 24.19 -13.23 -26.41
N THR A 58 23.53 -12.07 -26.34
CA THR A 58 24.10 -10.75 -26.73
C THR A 58 23.08 -9.65 -26.43
N TYR A 59 22.88 -9.39 -25.13
CA TYR A 59 22.54 -8.05 -24.65
C TYR A 59 23.35 -7.81 -23.37
N GLN A 60 24.68 -7.74 -23.53
CA GLN A 60 25.49 -7.03 -22.55
C GLN A 60 25.11 -5.56 -22.67
N ALA A 61 24.31 -5.07 -21.74
CA ALA A 61 24.29 -3.65 -21.45
C ALA A 61 25.75 -3.22 -21.21
N GLN A 62 26.23 -2.24 -21.96
CA GLN A 62 27.54 -1.65 -21.77
C GLN A 62 27.57 -0.97 -20.39
N ILE A 63 27.99 -1.73 -19.38
CA ILE A 63 28.56 -1.20 -18.16
C ILE A 63 29.93 -0.67 -18.58
N PRO A 64 30.26 0.62 -18.40
CA PRO A 64 31.61 1.09 -18.63
C PRO A 64 32.55 0.28 -17.72
N ASP A 65 33.59 -0.30 -18.31
CA ASP A 65 34.66 -1.03 -17.64
C ASP A 65 35.10 -0.28 -16.36
N CYS A 66 34.90 -0.89 -15.17
CA CYS A 66 35.20 -0.28 -13.86
C CYS A 66 36.66 0.23 -13.81
N CYS A 67 37.57 -0.41 -14.55
CA CYS A 67 38.98 -0.03 -14.64
C CYS A 67 39.24 1.18 -15.55
N ALA A 68 38.47 1.35 -16.63
CA ALA A 68 38.68 2.44 -17.59
C ALA A 68 38.29 3.82 -17.02
N ALA A 69 37.34 3.87 -16.08
CA ALA A 69 36.91 5.11 -15.42
C ALA A 69 37.90 5.58 -14.34
N ALA A 70 38.67 4.68 -13.72
CA ALA A 70 39.62 5.02 -12.67
C ALA A 70 40.92 5.67 -13.20
N VAL A 71 41.27 5.45 -14.47
CA VAL A 71 42.49 6.00 -15.09
C VAL A 71 42.32 7.46 -15.56
N ALA A 72 41.08 7.99 -15.57
CA ALA A 72 40.77 9.34 -16.05
C ALA A 72 40.91 10.45 -14.98
N ALA A 73 41.20 10.12 -13.72
CA ALA A 73 41.43 11.11 -12.67
C ALA A 73 42.89 11.08 -12.22
N GLN A 74 43.68 12.05 -12.66
CA GLN A 74 44.97 12.37 -12.02
C GLN A 74 44.70 13.04 -10.67
N ASP A 75 44.21 12.28 -9.69
CA ASP A 75 44.10 12.69 -8.29
C ASP A 75 44.95 11.73 -7.45
N PRO A 76 46.00 12.20 -6.75
CA PRO A 76 46.87 11.35 -5.97
C PRO A 76 46.17 10.68 -4.76
N TYR A 77 44.91 10.97 -4.45
CA TYR A 77 44.12 10.24 -3.44
C TYR A 77 42.61 10.17 -3.77
N PRO A 78 42.11 9.14 -4.48
CA PRO A 78 40.70 9.03 -4.80
C PRO A 78 39.92 8.26 -3.71
N ARG A 79 38.97 8.94 -3.06
CA ARG A 79 37.82 8.29 -2.39
C ARG A 79 36.84 7.80 -3.47
N PRO A 80 36.10 6.68 -3.25
CA PRO A 80 35.13 6.23 -4.23
C PRO A 80 34.02 7.30 -4.41
N PRO A 81 33.67 7.67 -5.65
CA PRO A 81 32.57 8.60 -5.90
C PRO A 81 31.25 7.99 -5.40
N SER A 82 30.36 8.85 -4.89
CA SER A 82 29.10 8.44 -4.28
C SER A 82 28.26 7.60 -5.24
N GLY A 83 28.12 6.31 -4.95
CA GLY A 83 27.32 5.38 -5.76
C GLY A 83 28.00 4.04 -6.11
N TYR A 84 29.24 3.79 -5.69
CA TYR A 84 29.94 2.51 -5.92
C TYR A 84 30.26 1.77 -4.62
N ASP A 85 30.15 0.43 -4.65
CA ASP A 85 30.50 -0.50 -3.56
C ASP A 85 32.03 -0.56 -3.38
N ALA A 86 32.50 -0.62 -2.13
CA ALA A 86 33.92 -0.82 -1.77
C ALA A 86 34.55 -2.03 -2.49
N ARG A 87 33.73 -3.02 -2.88
CA ARG A 87 34.15 -4.17 -3.68
C ARG A 87 34.69 -3.83 -5.09
N CYS A 88 34.20 -2.80 -5.80
CA CYS A 88 34.80 -2.43 -7.11
C CYS A 88 36.19 -1.78 -6.93
N TYR A 89 36.47 -1.15 -5.78
CA TYR A 89 37.76 -0.51 -5.51
C TYR A 89 38.88 -1.54 -5.29
N ASP A 90 38.61 -2.56 -4.46
CA ASP A 90 39.57 -3.61 -4.14
C ASP A 90 39.91 -4.50 -5.35
N GLU A 91 38.96 -4.66 -6.28
CA GLU A 91 39.15 -5.42 -7.52
C GLU A 91 40.11 -4.71 -8.50
N CYS A 92 40.16 -3.36 -8.45
CA CYS A 92 41.03 -2.54 -9.30
C CYS A 92 42.42 -2.25 -8.71
N HIS A 93 42.58 -2.30 -7.36
CA HIS A 93 43.82 -1.95 -6.66
C HIS A 93 44.35 -3.08 -5.75
N PRO A 94 44.74 -4.23 -6.32
CA PRO A 94 45.13 -5.42 -5.54
C PRO A 94 46.40 -5.23 -4.68
N ARG A 95 47.13 -4.12 -4.85
CA ARG A 95 48.33 -3.78 -4.07
C ARG A 95 48.09 -2.75 -2.96
N THR A 96 46.91 -2.13 -2.90
CA THR A 96 46.53 -1.12 -1.88
C THR A 96 45.04 -1.27 -1.54
N PRO A 97 44.67 -2.29 -0.74
CA PRO A 97 43.29 -2.48 -0.31
C PRO A 97 42.79 -1.30 0.52
N TYR A 98 41.50 -0.97 0.40
CA TYR A 98 40.90 0.13 1.17
C TYR A 98 40.87 -0.21 2.66
N GLN A 99 41.49 0.63 3.51
CA GLN A 99 41.43 0.50 4.96
C GLN A 99 40.46 1.54 5.54
N GLU A 100 39.43 1.05 6.22
CA GLU A 100 38.50 1.87 6.98
C GLU A 100 39.15 2.22 8.34
N GLU A 101 39.43 3.50 8.59
CA GLU A 101 39.99 3.94 9.88
C GLU A 101 38.94 3.79 11.00
N SER A 102 39.12 2.77 11.83
CA SER A 102 38.40 2.61 13.10
C SER A 102 38.90 3.63 14.13
N TYR A 103 38.05 4.54 14.60
CA TYR A 103 38.30 5.31 15.83
C TYR A 103 37.68 4.58 17.04
N PRO A 104 38.44 4.33 18.13
CA PRO A 104 37.93 3.58 19.27
C PRO A 104 37.00 4.43 20.17
N GLN A 105 35.89 3.82 20.57
CA GLN A 105 35.05 4.28 21.68
C GLN A 105 35.63 3.87 23.03
N THR A 106 35.75 4.83 23.96
CA THR A 106 35.55 4.78 25.44
C THR A 106 36.23 6.04 26.02
N THR A 107 35.79 6.79 27.04
CA THR A 107 34.92 6.57 28.21
C THR A 107 34.53 7.97 28.78
N CYS A 108 33.44 8.04 29.55
CA CYS A 108 32.95 9.23 30.27
C CYS A 108 34.01 9.93 31.13
N LEU A 109 33.92 11.26 31.28
CA LEU A 109 34.17 11.98 32.53
C LEU A 109 33.56 13.39 32.51
N THR A 110 32.94 13.70 33.64
CA THR A 110 32.36 14.95 34.12
C THR A 110 33.43 16.01 34.45
N GLU A 111 32.93 17.24 34.63
CA GLU A 111 33.52 18.37 35.37
C GLU A 111 34.44 19.35 34.61
N LEU A 112 33.98 20.61 34.62
CA LEU A 112 34.73 21.82 34.30
C LEU A 112 35.53 22.28 35.53
N PRO A 113 36.80 22.68 35.34
CA PRO A 113 37.47 23.69 36.16
C PRO A 113 38.10 24.77 35.24
N ASP A 114 37.83 26.07 35.40
CA ASP A 114 38.36 27.05 36.38
C ASP A 114 39.46 27.97 35.81
N VAL A 115 39.15 29.28 35.77
CA VAL A 115 39.98 30.47 36.12
C VAL A 115 41.22 30.77 35.24
N ALA A 116 41.43 32.00 34.74
CA ALA A 116 42.09 33.12 35.45
C ALA A 116 42.09 34.48 34.66
N PRO A 117 42.58 35.62 35.21
CA PRO A 117 41.84 36.90 35.27
C PRO A 117 42.55 38.09 34.59
N CYS A 118 41.92 39.27 34.54
CA CYS A 118 42.55 40.57 34.92
C CYS A 118 41.61 41.79 34.83
N ASN A 119 41.67 42.59 35.90
CA ASN A 119 41.53 44.04 36.01
C ASN A 119 40.16 44.74 35.85
N GLY A 120 39.77 45.44 36.93
CA GLY A 120 38.99 46.67 36.79
C GLY A 120 38.05 46.99 37.95
N THR A 121 38.62 47.42 39.07
CA THR A 121 37.96 48.09 40.20
C THR A 121 36.85 49.08 39.83
N VAL A 122 35.71 49.08 40.54
CA VAL A 122 35.21 50.24 41.32
C VAL A 122 34.42 49.80 42.55
N ARG A 123 34.86 50.41 43.66
CA ARG A 123 34.48 50.42 45.08
C ARG A 123 33.00 50.35 45.49
N LEU A 124 32.80 49.57 46.56
CA LEU A 124 31.83 49.72 47.66
C LEU A 124 31.92 51.10 48.35
N PRO A 125 30.90 51.51 49.13
CA PRO A 125 31.10 51.36 50.58
C PRO A 125 29.88 50.80 51.34
N PRO A 126 30.10 50.41 52.62
CA PRO A 126 29.48 49.25 53.25
C PRO A 126 28.56 49.67 54.44
N PRO A 127 28.08 48.71 55.27
CA PRO A 127 26.96 48.89 56.19
C PRO A 127 27.40 49.18 57.64
N CYS A 128 26.45 49.67 58.42
CA CYS A 128 26.38 49.74 59.88
C CYS A 128 24.90 49.46 60.21
N GLU A 129 24.45 48.77 61.25
CA GLU A 129 25.05 48.25 62.49
C GLU A 129 23.95 47.41 63.18
N GLU A 130 24.41 46.47 64.02
CA GLU A 130 23.92 46.13 65.37
C GLU A 130 22.44 45.81 65.69
N SER A 131 22.28 44.69 66.40
CA SER A 131 21.15 44.36 67.29
C SER A 131 21.25 45.19 68.61
N PRO A 132 20.44 45.00 69.68
CA PRO A 132 19.06 44.53 69.84
C PRO A 132 18.22 45.45 70.78
N SER A 133 16.96 45.04 71.04
CA SER A 133 16.26 45.10 72.35
C SER A 133 15.32 46.28 72.74
N SER A 134 14.29 45.86 73.49
CA SER A 134 13.38 46.62 74.39
C SER A 134 12.25 47.42 73.74
N GLY A 135 11.00 47.42 74.21
CA GLY A 135 10.39 46.75 75.36
C GLY A 135 8.93 47.22 75.57
N SER A 136 8.17 46.41 76.33
CA SER A 136 7.07 46.79 77.24
C SER A 136 5.76 47.37 76.65
N SER A 137 4.62 46.69 76.85
CA SER A 137 3.84 46.73 78.11
C SER A 137 2.44 46.10 78.01
N LYS A 138 2.09 45.30 79.04
CA LYS A 138 0.79 45.12 79.74
C LYS A 138 -0.47 44.73 78.91
N ASP A 139 -1.35 43.82 79.33
CA ASP A 139 -1.87 43.57 80.69
C ASP A 139 -2.66 42.22 80.79
N ARG A 140 -2.68 41.65 82.01
CA ARG A 140 -3.68 40.74 82.66
C ARG A 140 -4.06 39.39 81.99
N ARG A 141 -3.59 38.24 82.52
CA ARG A 141 -4.15 37.41 83.62
C ARG A 141 -5.64 37.06 83.48
N ASP A 142 -5.94 35.78 83.17
CA ASP A 142 -6.70 34.92 84.08
C ASP A 142 -6.47 33.40 83.82
N GLU A 143 -6.88 32.59 84.78
CA GLU A 143 -6.38 31.29 85.24
C GLU A 143 -6.58 30.02 84.36
N SER A 144 -5.82 28.99 84.79
CA SER A 144 -5.67 27.58 84.36
C SER A 144 -6.98 26.73 84.28
N PRO A 145 -7.01 25.41 83.90
CA PRO A 145 -5.90 24.44 83.84
C PRO A 145 -5.89 23.37 82.73
N ARG A 146 -4.67 22.83 82.52
CA ARG A 146 -4.33 21.41 82.30
C ARG A 146 -4.81 20.70 81.02
N ARG A 147 -3.81 20.46 80.17
CA ARG A 147 -3.34 19.14 79.71
C ARG A 147 -4.44 18.17 79.23
N ARG A 148 -4.59 18.09 77.90
CA ARG A 148 -4.69 16.82 77.11
C ARG A 148 -4.93 17.18 75.64
N CYS A 149 -3.88 17.48 74.88
CA CYS A 149 -4.00 17.51 73.41
C CYS A 149 -2.64 17.53 72.69
N ARG A 150 -1.64 16.77 73.16
CA ARG A 150 -0.35 16.63 72.44
C ARG A 150 -0.24 15.40 71.54
N LEU A 151 -1.31 14.61 71.40
CA LEU A 151 -1.32 13.40 70.57
C LEU A 151 -2.31 13.43 69.39
N LEU A 152 -3.26 14.37 69.35
CA LEU A 152 -4.29 14.41 68.30
C LEU A 152 -3.85 15.21 67.06
N ALA A 153 -3.12 16.31 67.23
CA ALA A 153 -2.65 17.14 66.12
C ALA A 153 -1.72 16.42 65.12
N PRO A 154 -0.69 15.66 65.55
CA PRO A 154 0.16 14.93 64.60
C PRO A 154 -0.59 13.76 63.94
N VAL A 155 -1.55 13.14 64.63
CA VAL A 155 -2.36 12.04 64.09
C VAL A 155 -3.36 12.55 63.05
N LEU A 156 -4.02 13.69 63.28
CA LEU A 156 -4.89 14.32 62.29
C LEU A 156 -4.12 14.82 61.06
N LEU A 157 -2.89 15.31 61.23
CA LEU A 157 -2.01 15.69 60.12
C LEU A 157 -1.58 14.45 59.31
N LEU A 158 -1.24 13.35 59.99
CA LEU A 158 -0.88 12.09 59.33
C LEU A 158 -2.05 11.49 58.56
N VAL A 159 -3.26 11.51 59.14
CA VAL A 159 -4.49 11.05 58.48
C VAL A 159 -4.85 11.94 57.30
N ALA A 160 -4.68 13.27 57.41
CA ALA A 160 -4.89 14.18 56.28
C ALA A 160 -3.87 13.95 55.15
N VAL A 161 -2.59 13.71 55.47
CA VAL A 161 -1.55 13.36 54.49
C VAL A 161 -1.79 11.99 53.87
N LEU A 162 -2.31 11.01 54.63
CA LEU A 162 -2.69 9.69 54.12
C LEU A 162 -3.96 9.74 53.27
N LEU A 163 -4.91 10.62 53.58
CA LEU A 163 -6.13 10.83 52.78
C LEU A 163 -5.83 11.64 51.51
N LEU A 164 -5.03 12.71 51.60
CA LEU A 164 -4.54 13.49 50.44
C LEU A 164 -3.59 12.66 49.58
N GLY A 165 -2.68 11.88 50.19
CA GLY A 165 -1.82 10.92 49.50
C GLY A 165 -2.62 9.79 48.86
N GLY A 166 -3.63 9.25 49.56
CA GLY A 166 -4.51 8.20 49.06
C GLY A 166 -5.44 8.64 47.92
N LEU A 167 -5.76 9.94 47.82
CA LEU A 167 -6.50 10.54 46.70
C LEU A 167 -5.59 10.99 45.54
N CYS A 168 -4.37 11.45 45.83
CA CYS A 168 -3.42 11.90 44.81
C CYS A 168 -2.68 10.73 44.11
N VAL A 169 -2.43 9.61 44.81
CA VAL A 169 -1.71 8.45 44.24
C VAL A 169 -2.46 7.77 43.09
N PRO A 170 -3.79 7.53 43.14
CA PRO A 170 -4.55 7.01 42.00
C PRO A 170 -4.58 7.99 40.81
N PHE A 171 -4.65 9.29 41.08
CA PHE A 171 -4.67 10.33 40.04
C PHE A 171 -3.31 10.49 39.34
N LEU A 172 -2.21 10.33 40.09
CA LEU A 172 -0.85 10.33 39.54
C LEU A 172 -0.56 9.03 38.77
N LEU A 173 -1.08 7.89 39.21
CA LEU A 173 -0.96 6.60 38.51
C LEU A 173 -1.76 6.51 37.20
N GLN A 174 -2.78 7.36 37.02
CA GLN A 174 -3.55 7.47 35.76
C GLN A 174 -2.86 8.29 34.67
N SER A 175 -1.71 8.90 34.97
CA SER A 175 -0.97 9.77 34.03
C SER A 175 0.23 9.10 33.35
N ALA A 176 0.52 7.84 33.65
CA ALA A 176 1.57 7.11 32.96
C ALA A 176 1.11 6.79 31.52
N PRO A 177 1.90 7.14 30.49
CA PRO A 177 1.56 6.80 29.11
C PRO A 177 1.42 5.27 29.00
N ALA A 178 0.37 4.82 28.28
CA ALA A 178 0.12 3.40 28.09
C ALA A 178 1.36 2.71 27.54
N THR A 179 1.71 1.54 28.07
CA THR A 179 2.85 0.75 27.60
C THR A 179 2.62 0.25 26.16
N HIS A 180 3.69 -0.09 25.46
CA HIS A 180 3.61 -0.63 24.09
C HIS A 180 2.71 -1.88 24.00
N GLN A 181 2.80 -2.78 24.98
CA GLN A 181 1.95 -3.98 25.03
C GLN A 181 0.47 -3.62 25.19
N GLN A 182 0.14 -2.66 26.06
CA GLN A 182 -1.24 -2.20 26.23
C GLN A 182 -1.80 -1.59 24.93
N ARG A 183 -0.99 -0.81 24.19
CA ARG A 183 -1.39 -0.30 22.87
C ARG A 183 -1.65 -1.43 21.88
N LEU A 184 -0.78 -2.45 21.82
CA LEU A 184 -0.99 -3.63 20.98
C LEU A 184 -2.28 -4.38 21.33
N ASP A 185 -2.63 -4.52 22.62
CA ASP A 185 -3.87 -5.18 23.02
C ASP A 185 -5.11 -4.40 22.57
N VAL A 186 -5.06 -3.08 22.61
CA VAL A 186 -6.10 -2.21 22.02
C VAL A 186 -6.19 -2.43 20.50
N ILE A 187 -5.07 -2.48 19.79
CA ILE A 187 -5.05 -2.72 18.34
C ILE A 187 -5.63 -4.10 17.99
N ARG A 188 -5.25 -5.15 18.72
CA ARG A 188 -5.80 -6.50 18.52
C ARG A 188 -7.32 -6.49 18.65
N ARG A 189 -7.85 -5.84 19.68
CA ARG A 189 -9.31 -5.68 19.84
C ARG A 189 -9.92 -4.93 18.66
N ILE A 190 -9.37 -3.77 18.29
CA ILE A 190 -9.86 -2.97 17.17
C ILE A 190 -9.93 -3.79 15.88
N LEU A 191 -8.90 -4.57 15.58
CA LEU A 191 -8.82 -5.37 14.36
C LEU A 191 -9.71 -6.63 14.37
N THR A 192 -10.34 -6.97 15.50
CA THR A 192 -11.46 -7.93 15.53
C THR A 192 -12.81 -7.29 15.22
N GLU A 193 -12.93 -5.97 15.38
CA GLU A 193 -14.16 -5.22 15.15
C GLU A 193 -14.24 -4.65 13.72
N VAL A 194 -13.08 -4.23 13.19
CA VAL A 194 -12.96 -3.69 11.83
C VAL A 194 -11.84 -4.38 11.08
N PRO A 195 -12.03 -4.71 9.79
CA PRO A 195 -10.96 -5.29 9.01
C PRO A 195 -9.86 -4.25 8.79
N LEU A 196 -8.60 -4.64 9.02
CA LEU A 196 -7.48 -3.95 8.39
C LEU A 196 -7.53 -4.26 6.89
N ILE A 197 -7.61 -3.22 6.07
CA ILE A 197 -7.67 -3.34 4.61
C ILE A 197 -6.45 -2.68 4.00
N ASP A 198 -5.61 -3.51 3.38
CA ASP A 198 -4.51 -3.03 2.56
C ASP A 198 -4.94 -2.88 1.09
N GLY A 199 -4.61 -1.73 0.50
CA GLY A 199 -5.04 -1.34 -0.84
C GLY A 199 -4.22 -1.92 -1.99
N HIS A 200 -3.02 -2.46 -1.74
CA HIS A 200 -2.13 -2.87 -2.82
C HIS A 200 -1.03 -3.84 -2.36
N ASN A 201 -1.04 -5.04 -2.92
CA ASN A 201 -0.02 -6.06 -2.70
C ASN A 201 0.22 -6.89 -3.97
N ASP A 202 1.48 -7.05 -4.35
CA ASP A 202 1.95 -7.65 -5.60
C ASP A 202 2.38 -9.12 -5.47
N LEU A 203 1.97 -9.83 -4.42
CA LEU A 203 2.20 -11.28 -4.30
C LEU A 203 1.86 -12.05 -5.60
N PRO A 204 0.76 -11.74 -6.34
CA PRO A 204 0.48 -12.40 -7.63
C PRO A 204 1.57 -12.23 -8.68
N TRP A 205 2.27 -11.08 -8.68
CA TRP A 205 3.41 -10.87 -9.57
C TRP A 205 4.60 -11.74 -9.16
N ASN A 206 4.89 -11.85 -7.86
CA ASN A 206 5.94 -12.74 -7.36
C ASN A 206 5.66 -14.21 -7.68
N VAL A 207 4.41 -14.67 -7.54
CA VAL A 207 3.98 -16.02 -7.95
C VAL A 207 4.23 -16.24 -9.45
N ARG A 208 3.93 -15.24 -10.30
CA ARG A 208 4.26 -15.30 -11.74
C ARG A 208 5.76 -15.37 -11.97
N LYS A 209 6.52 -14.49 -11.31
CA LYS A 209 7.96 -14.32 -11.52
C LYS A 209 8.74 -15.56 -11.09
N PHE A 210 8.39 -16.16 -9.96
CA PHE A 210 9.16 -17.24 -9.35
C PHE A 210 8.73 -18.62 -9.81
N VAL A 211 7.43 -18.86 -9.99
CA VAL A 211 6.90 -20.18 -10.32
C VAL A 211 6.00 -20.19 -11.55
N HIS A 212 5.99 -19.11 -12.34
CA HIS A 212 5.23 -19.03 -13.59
C HIS A 212 3.74 -19.37 -13.41
N ASN A 213 3.13 -18.90 -12.31
CA ASN A 213 1.73 -19.15 -11.95
C ASN A 213 1.37 -20.63 -11.70
N GLN A 214 2.37 -21.52 -11.56
CA GLN A 214 2.20 -22.91 -11.16
C GLN A 214 1.96 -22.99 -9.65
N LEU A 215 0.69 -22.89 -9.24
CA LEU A 215 0.33 -22.80 -7.82
C LEU A 215 0.69 -24.06 -6.99
N GLY A 216 0.92 -25.20 -7.64
CA GLY A 216 1.43 -26.40 -6.96
C GLY A 216 2.83 -26.23 -6.36
N GLU A 217 3.61 -25.25 -6.87
CA GLU A 217 4.97 -24.96 -6.44
C GLU A 217 5.04 -23.87 -5.34
N VAL A 218 3.90 -23.39 -4.83
CA VAL A 218 3.84 -22.39 -3.76
C VAL A 218 2.85 -22.79 -2.68
N ASN A 219 3.33 -22.89 -1.44
CA ASN A 219 2.48 -23.13 -0.29
C ASN A 219 2.37 -21.86 0.57
N LEU A 220 1.34 -21.05 0.32
CA LEU A 220 1.11 -19.82 1.09
C LEU A 220 0.78 -20.07 2.56
N SER A 221 0.39 -21.29 2.94
CA SER A 221 0.17 -21.64 4.35
C SER A 221 1.47 -21.90 5.12
N SER A 222 2.62 -21.91 4.42
CA SER A 222 3.95 -21.97 5.01
C SER A 222 4.60 -20.58 5.12
N ASP A 223 5.66 -20.46 5.92
CA ASP A 223 6.48 -19.25 6.01
C ASP A 223 7.39 -19.17 4.77
N LEU A 224 6.97 -18.37 3.79
CA LEU A 224 7.71 -18.21 2.52
C LEU A 224 9.05 -17.49 2.73
N GLY A 225 9.23 -16.76 3.84
CA GLY A 225 10.52 -16.16 4.22
C GLY A 225 11.61 -17.21 4.48
N ARG A 226 11.26 -18.50 4.54
CA ARG A 226 12.18 -19.62 4.76
C ARG A 226 12.24 -20.62 3.62
N VAL A 227 11.52 -20.36 2.53
CA VAL A 227 11.40 -21.27 1.38
C VAL A 227 11.98 -20.61 0.13
N ASP A 228 12.91 -21.27 -0.55
CA ASP A 228 13.44 -20.78 -1.83
C ASP A 228 12.38 -20.86 -2.94
N PRO A 229 12.34 -19.90 -3.90
CA PRO A 229 13.22 -18.74 -4.02
C PRO A 229 12.81 -17.51 -3.16
N TRP A 230 11.67 -17.56 -2.47
CA TRP A 230 11.13 -16.43 -1.69
C TRP A 230 12.06 -15.97 -0.57
N ALA A 231 12.70 -16.89 0.14
CA ALA A 231 13.59 -16.60 1.27
C ALA A 231 14.77 -15.66 0.92
N ARG A 232 15.16 -15.64 -0.36
CA ARG A 232 16.28 -14.80 -0.86
C ARG A 232 15.81 -13.55 -1.57
N SER A 233 14.50 -13.34 -1.66
CA SER A 233 13.95 -12.20 -2.37
C SER A 233 13.61 -11.08 -1.41
N ASP A 234 14.20 -9.92 -1.63
CA ASP A 234 13.78 -8.66 -1.00
C ASP A 234 12.36 -8.25 -1.38
N TRP A 235 11.72 -8.96 -2.31
CA TRP A 235 10.33 -8.76 -2.70
C TRP A 235 9.39 -9.70 -1.93
N SER A 236 9.86 -10.62 -1.08
CA SER A 236 9.00 -11.60 -0.39
C SER A 236 8.47 -11.08 0.94
N HIS A 237 7.27 -10.50 0.91
CA HIS A 237 6.67 -9.85 2.07
C HIS A 237 5.44 -10.58 2.62
N THR A 238 4.85 -11.46 1.82
CA THR A 238 3.51 -11.98 2.11
C THR A 238 3.46 -13.50 2.09
N ASP A 239 2.91 -14.04 3.16
CA ASP A 239 2.36 -15.39 3.25
C ASP A 239 1.22 -15.40 4.29
N ILE A 240 0.48 -16.50 4.38
CA ILE A 240 -0.66 -16.59 5.28
C ILE A 240 -0.23 -16.46 6.75
N PRO A 241 0.83 -17.12 7.25
CA PRO A 241 1.31 -16.90 8.61
C PRO A 241 1.56 -15.42 8.93
N ARG A 242 2.25 -14.67 8.07
CA ARG A 242 2.52 -13.24 8.26
C ARG A 242 1.24 -12.40 8.14
N LEU A 243 0.36 -12.67 7.18
CA LEU A 243 -0.94 -11.98 7.07
C LEU A 243 -1.78 -12.13 8.34
N ARG A 244 -1.76 -13.34 8.93
CA ARG A 244 -2.47 -13.64 10.18
C ARG A 244 -1.83 -12.94 11.37
N ALA A 245 -0.50 -12.94 11.47
CA ALA A 245 0.22 -12.19 12.50
C ALA A 245 -0.04 -10.67 12.39
N GLY A 246 -0.19 -10.16 11.17
CA GLY A 246 -0.53 -8.78 10.86
C GLY A 246 -2.00 -8.42 11.06
N LEU A 247 -2.86 -9.40 11.36
CA LEU A 247 -4.31 -9.23 11.52
C LEU A 247 -4.98 -8.58 10.29
N VAL A 248 -4.49 -8.91 9.10
CA VAL A 248 -5.06 -8.42 7.84
C VAL A 248 -6.47 -8.99 7.68
N GLY A 249 -7.46 -8.10 7.53
CA GLY A 249 -8.86 -8.48 7.35
C GLY A 249 -9.28 -8.52 5.89
N ALA A 250 -8.67 -7.69 5.04
CA ALA A 250 -8.85 -7.74 3.60
C ALA A 250 -7.60 -7.23 2.87
N GLN A 251 -7.40 -7.72 1.66
CA GLN A 251 -6.29 -7.38 0.78
C GLN A 251 -6.80 -7.18 -0.64
N PHE A 252 -6.44 -6.05 -1.25
CA PHE A 252 -6.47 -5.93 -2.70
C PHE A 252 -5.18 -6.52 -3.28
N TRP A 253 -5.32 -7.59 -4.04
CA TRP A 253 -4.24 -8.22 -4.79
C TRP A 253 -4.09 -7.53 -6.15
N SER A 254 -2.87 -7.09 -6.45
CA SER A 254 -2.55 -6.42 -7.70
C SER A 254 -2.47 -7.44 -8.85
N ALA A 255 -3.32 -7.26 -9.85
CA ALA A 255 -3.19 -7.87 -11.16
C ALA A 255 -2.30 -6.98 -12.03
N TYR A 256 -1.04 -6.82 -11.61
CA TYR A 256 -0.03 -6.03 -12.29
C TYR A 256 0.49 -6.68 -13.56
N VAL A 257 0.73 -5.86 -14.59
CA VAL A 257 1.43 -6.25 -15.82
C VAL A 257 2.48 -5.20 -16.18
N PRO A 258 3.73 -5.60 -16.52
CA PRO A 258 4.77 -4.66 -16.91
C PRO A 258 4.41 -3.78 -18.11
N CYS A 259 4.87 -2.54 -18.08
CA CYS A 259 4.67 -1.57 -19.16
C CYS A 259 5.18 -2.04 -20.53
N GLY A 260 6.22 -2.90 -20.57
CA GLY A 260 6.72 -3.47 -21.82
C GLY A 260 5.73 -4.38 -22.55
N ALA A 261 4.64 -4.79 -21.90
CA ALA A 261 3.56 -5.55 -22.54
C ALA A 261 2.51 -4.66 -23.23
N ALA A 262 2.56 -3.33 -23.03
CA ALA A 262 1.65 -2.40 -23.68
C ALA A 262 1.72 -2.54 -25.21
N GLN A 263 0.56 -2.54 -25.87
CA GLN A 263 0.41 -2.80 -27.31
C GLN A 263 0.88 -4.19 -27.80
N LEU A 264 1.25 -5.09 -26.88
CA LEU A 264 1.58 -6.48 -27.16
C LEU A 264 0.54 -7.41 -26.54
N ASN A 265 0.88 -8.07 -25.44
CA ASN A 265 0.07 -9.08 -24.78
C ASN A 265 -0.49 -8.63 -23.42
N ALA A 266 -0.55 -7.32 -23.13
CA ALA A 266 -1.02 -6.80 -21.84
C ALA A 266 -2.40 -7.33 -21.42
N VAL A 267 -3.36 -7.46 -22.35
CA VAL A 267 -4.70 -7.99 -22.06
C VAL A 267 -4.63 -9.46 -21.62
N GLN A 268 -3.88 -10.29 -22.35
CA GLN A 268 -3.69 -11.71 -22.02
C GLN A 268 -3.03 -11.85 -20.64
N LEU A 269 -1.93 -11.14 -20.41
CA LEU A 269 -1.22 -11.19 -19.14
C LEU A 269 -2.12 -10.75 -17.98
N SER A 270 -2.95 -9.73 -18.18
CA SER A 270 -3.90 -9.27 -17.16
C SER A 270 -4.94 -10.34 -16.83
N LEU A 271 -5.44 -11.07 -17.84
CA LEU A 271 -6.35 -12.21 -17.61
C LEU A 271 -5.66 -13.33 -16.83
N GLU A 272 -4.40 -13.65 -17.13
CA GLU A 272 -3.61 -14.64 -16.39
C GLU A 272 -3.36 -14.21 -14.93
N GLN A 273 -3.11 -12.92 -14.69
CA GLN A 273 -2.93 -12.40 -13.33
C GLN A 273 -4.24 -12.37 -12.54
N ILE A 274 -5.36 -12.02 -13.18
CA ILE A 274 -6.70 -12.14 -12.57
C ILE A 274 -6.98 -13.60 -12.22
N ASP A 275 -6.70 -14.52 -13.14
CA ASP A 275 -6.88 -15.96 -12.94
C ASP A 275 -6.02 -16.49 -11.78
N VAL A 276 -4.74 -16.15 -11.70
CA VAL A 276 -3.88 -16.66 -10.61
C VAL A 276 -4.35 -16.15 -9.25
N ILE A 277 -4.84 -14.90 -9.14
CA ILE A 277 -5.43 -14.40 -7.89
C ILE A 277 -6.64 -15.23 -7.48
N ARG A 278 -7.53 -15.54 -8.43
CA ARG A 278 -8.73 -16.34 -8.17
C ARG A 278 -8.37 -17.74 -7.69
N ARG A 279 -7.50 -18.44 -8.43
CA ARG A 279 -7.04 -19.80 -8.07
C ARG A 279 -6.28 -19.82 -6.75
N LEU A 280 -5.49 -18.79 -6.45
CA LEU A 280 -4.76 -18.67 -5.19
C LEU A 280 -5.72 -18.51 -4.00
N ALA A 281 -6.78 -17.71 -4.15
CA ALA A 281 -7.83 -17.60 -3.14
C ALA A 281 -8.60 -18.93 -2.97
N GLU A 282 -8.94 -19.61 -4.07
CA GLU A 282 -9.63 -20.91 -4.06
C GLU A 282 -8.79 -22.01 -3.41
N MET A 283 -7.49 -22.11 -3.74
CA MET A 283 -6.57 -23.10 -3.17
C MET A 283 -6.34 -22.89 -1.66
N ASN A 284 -6.53 -21.67 -1.17
CA ASN A 284 -6.36 -21.31 0.23
C ASN A 284 -7.70 -20.90 0.88
N ALA A 285 -8.83 -21.50 0.45
CA ALA A 285 -10.18 -21.12 0.87
C ALA A 285 -10.46 -21.25 2.38
N GLN A 286 -9.63 -21.99 3.12
CA GLN A 286 -9.67 -22.02 4.59
C GLN A 286 -9.19 -20.70 5.21
N HIS A 287 -8.42 -19.89 4.48
CA HIS A 287 -7.86 -18.64 4.96
C HIS A 287 -8.35 -17.41 4.19
N LEU A 288 -8.52 -17.55 2.87
CA LEU A 288 -8.83 -16.47 1.94
C LEU A 288 -10.25 -16.65 1.40
N THR A 289 -10.90 -15.56 1.00
CA THR A 289 -12.16 -15.63 0.24
C THR A 289 -12.20 -14.51 -0.76
N LEU A 290 -12.34 -14.86 -2.04
CA LEU A 290 -12.52 -13.88 -3.09
C LEU A 290 -13.86 -13.17 -2.91
N VAL A 291 -13.83 -11.84 -2.75
CA VAL A 291 -15.01 -11.01 -2.57
C VAL A 291 -14.99 -9.86 -3.58
N THR A 292 -16.18 -9.36 -3.90
CA THR A 292 -16.33 -8.34 -4.94
C THR A 292 -17.32 -7.24 -4.55
N SER A 293 -17.60 -7.07 -3.26
CA SER A 293 -18.47 -6.01 -2.73
C SER A 293 -18.10 -5.68 -1.29
N VAL A 294 -18.57 -4.53 -0.78
CA VAL A 294 -18.41 -4.18 0.64
C VAL A 294 -19.08 -5.21 1.55
N LYS A 295 -20.27 -5.69 1.15
CA LYS A 295 -20.99 -6.73 1.89
C LYS A 295 -20.16 -8.00 2.02
N GLY A 296 -19.62 -8.51 0.90
CA GLY A 296 -18.80 -9.73 0.89
C GLY A 296 -17.53 -9.57 1.73
N LEU A 297 -16.89 -8.39 1.69
CA LEU A 297 -15.72 -8.08 2.51
C LEU A 297 -16.04 -8.18 4.01
N ILE A 298 -17.12 -7.54 4.45
CA ILE A 298 -17.55 -7.57 5.86
C ILE A 298 -17.93 -8.99 6.30
N GLU A 299 -18.59 -9.76 5.43
CA GLU A 299 -18.95 -11.17 5.69
C GLU A 299 -17.70 -12.05 5.86
N ALA A 300 -16.74 -11.97 4.94
CA ALA A 300 -15.48 -12.71 5.03
C ALA A 300 -14.70 -12.39 6.31
N HIS A 301 -14.62 -11.10 6.67
CA HIS A 301 -13.95 -10.69 7.91
C HIS A 301 -14.66 -11.25 9.16
N ARG A 302 -15.99 -11.24 9.19
CA ARG A 302 -16.78 -11.82 10.30
C ARG A 302 -16.55 -13.32 10.44
N GLU A 303 -16.33 -14.02 9.34
CA GLU A 303 -15.98 -15.45 9.31
C GLU A 303 -14.51 -15.72 9.70
N GLY A 304 -13.74 -14.68 10.02
CA GLY A 304 -12.32 -14.81 10.33
C GLY A 304 -11.47 -15.13 9.10
N LYS A 305 -11.97 -14.90 7.89
CA LYS A 305 -11.22 -15.04 6.64
C LYS A 305 -10.68 -13.69 6.18
N ILE A 306 -9.62 -13.74 5.38
CA ILE A 306 -9.07 -12.56 4.72
C ILE A 306 -9.84 -12.36 3.43
N ALA A 307 -10.54 -11.24 3.31
CA ALA A 307 -11.24 -10.88 2.08
C ALA A 307 -10.22 -10.53 0.99
N SER A 308 -10.21 -11.31 -0.08
CA SER A 308 -9.35 -11.11 -1.24
C SER A 308 -10.10 -10.37 -2.33
N LEU A 309 -9.61 -9.20 -2.74
CA LEU A 309 -10.14 -8.41 -3.84
C LEU A 309 -9.10 -8.31 -4.95
N ILE A 310 -9.54 -7.98 -6.16
CA ILE A 310 -8.66 -7.83 -7.33
C ILE A 310 -8.62 -6.35 -7.73
N GLY A 311 -7.42 -5.83 -7.90
CA GLY A 311 -7.16 -4.53 -8.49
C GLY A 311 -6.30 -4.64 -9.73
N VAL A 312 -6.71 -4.02 -10.84
CA VAL A 312 -5.91 -4.05 -12.08
C VAL A 312 -4.99 -2.84 -12.07
N GLU A 313 -3.68 -3.07 -12.12
CA GLU A 313 -2.69 -2.01 -12.07
C GLU A 313 -2.15 -1.66 -13.46
N GLY A 314 -2.74 -0.61 -14.03
CA GLY A 314 -2.28 -0.01 -15.29
C GLY A 314 -3.35 -0.06 -16.38
N GLY A 315 -3.67 1.10 -16.95
CA GLY A 315 -4.66 1.21 -18.02
C GLY A 315 -4.27 0.56 -19.34
N HIS A 316 -2.98 0.26 -19.56
CA HIS A 316 -2.51 -0.48 -20.74
C HIS A 316 -3.08 -1.91 -20.78
N SER A 317 -3.48 -2.47 -19.64
CA SER A 317 -4.19 -3.75 -19.53
C SER A 317 -5.53 -3.77 -20.28
N LEU A 318 -6.11 -2.61 -20.59
CA LEU A 318 -7.38 -2.54 -21.32
C LEU A 318 -7.22 -2.74 -22.83
N GLY A 319 -6.01 -2.64 -23.39
CA GLY A 319 -5.83 -2.63 -24.85
C GLY A 319 -6.72 -1.58 -25.54
N ASN A 320 -6.91 -0.42 -24.90
CA ASN A 320 -7.80 0.66 -25.33
C ASN A 320 -9.27 0.25 -25.55
N SER A 321 -9.78 -0.75 -24.80
CA SER A 321 -11.13 -1.28 -24.95
C SER A 321 -11.97 -1.19 -23.68
N LEU A 322 -13.12 -0.51 -23.77
CA LEU A 322 -14.15 -0.52 -22.72
C LEU A 322 -14.83 -1.90 -22.59
N GLY A 323 -14.80 -2.73 -23.64
CA GLY A 323 -15.25 -4.11 -23.57
C GLY A 323 -14.37 -4.93 -22.63
N VAL A 324 -13.05 -4.80 -22.76
CA VAL A 324 -12.07 -5.45 -21.87
C VAL A 324 -12.26 -4.98 -20.42
N LEU A 325 -12.47 -3.67 -20.20
CA LEU A 325 -12.78 -3.14 -18.87
C LEU A 325 -13.99 -3.83 -18.23
N ARG A 326 -15.10 -3.94 -18.96
CA ARG A 326 -16.30 -4.64 -18.49
C ARG A 326 -16.04 -6.13 -18.21
N THR A 327 -15.24 -6.78 -19.04
CA THR A 327 -14.83 -8.17 -18.82
C THR A 327 -14.03 -8.32 -17.53
N PHE A 328 -13.04 -7.47 -17.26
CA PHE A 328 -12.28 -7.50 -16.00
C PHE A 328 -13.19 -7.30 -14.78
N TYR A 329 -14.13 -6.37 -14.85
CA TYR A 329 -15.13 -6.21 -13.78
C TYR A 329 -15.95 -7.47 -13.55
N GLY A 330 -16.41 -8.13 -14.63
CA GLY A 330 -17.13 -9.41 -14.57
C GLY A 330 -16.29 -10.55 -14.00
N LEU A 331 -14.98 -10.52 -14.19
CA LEU A 331 -14.03 -11.48 -13.62
C LEU A 331 -13.66 -11.18 -12.15
N GLY A 332 -14.16 -10.09 -11.57
CA GLY A 332 -14.04 -9.78 -10.15
C GLY A 332 -13.15 -8.58 -9.81
N ALA A 333 -12.55 -7.91 -10.80
CA ALA A 333 -11.76 -6.71 -10.56
C ALA A 333 -12.63 -5.59 -9.98
N ARG A 334 -12.10 -4.84 -9.00
CA ARG A 334 -12.83 -3.79 -8.28
C ARG A 334 -12.13 -2.44 -8.20
N TYR A 335 -10.87 -2.34 -8.63
CA TYR A 335 -10.30 -1.06 -9.04
C TYR A 335 -9.52 -1.18 -10.35
N LEU A 336 -9.30 -0.04 -11.00
CA LEU A 336 -8.34 0.13 -12.08
C LEU A 336 -7.42 1.32 -11.76
N THR A 337 -6.11 1.08 -11.70
CA THR A 337 -5.08 2.12 -11.69
C THR A 337 -4.93 2.65 -13.12
N LEU A 338 -5.21 3.94 -13.33
CA LEU A 338 -5.37 4.47 -14.70
C LEU A 338 -4.10 4.37 -15.56
N THR A 339 -2.92 4.40 -14.94
CA THR A 339 -1.62 4.15 -15.56
C THR A 339 -0.76 3.32 -14.62
N HIS A 340 0.34 2.74 -15.12
CA HIS A 340 1.46 2.33 -14.28
C HIS A 340 2.60 3.33 -14.51
N ALA A 341 3.87 2.92 -14.49
CA ALA A 341 5.05 3.72 -14.83
C ALA A 341 5.19 4.06 -16.34
N CYS A 342 4.09 4.04 -17.09
CA CYS A 342 4.02 4.35 -18.52
C CYS A 342 2.69 5.01 -18.85
N ASP A 343 2.72 5.89 -19.84
CA ASP A 343 1.52 6.49 -20.41
C ASP A 343 0.68 5.43 -21.12
N THR A 344 -0.63 5.67 -21.14
CA THR A 344 -1.52 5.05 -22.11
C THR A 344 -1.84 6.07 -23.21
N SER A 345 -2.52 5.66 -24.27
CA SER A 345 -3.04 6.60 -25.29
C SER A 345 -4.07 7.60 -24.73
N TRP A 346 -4.52 7.44 -23.48
CA TRP A 346 -5.63 8.19 -22.92
C TRP A 346 -5.42 8.73 -21.50
N ALA A 347 -4.32 8.41 -20.85
CA ALA A 347 -3.93 8.90 -19.53
C ALA A 347 -2.41 8.98 -19.38
N VAL A 348 -1.93 10.03 -18.73
CA VAL A 348 -0.49 10.27 -18.51
C VAL A 348 -0.04 9.81 -17.11
N CYS A 349 1.03 9.02 -17.05
CA CYS A 349 1.70 8.56 -15.83
C CYS A 349 2.57 9.65 -15.16
N SER A 350 2.99 9.39 -13.93
CA SER A 350 3.82 10.32 -13.15
C SER A 350 5.30 10.31 -13.53
N VAL A 351 5.76 9.29 -14.25
CA VAL A 351 7.16 9.17 -14.65
C VAL A 351 7.49 10.23 -15.68
N GLY A 352 8.58 10.96 -15.46
CA GLY A 352 8.97 12.08 -16.32
C GLY A 352 8.12 13.34 -16.15
N GLU A 353 7.16 13.38 -15.21
CA GLU A 353 6.44 14.62 -14.89
C GLU A 353 7.43 15.69 -14.39
N THR A 354 7.49 16.81 -15.11
CA THR A 354 8.26 17.99 -14.71
C THR A 354 7.31 19.06 -14.20
N ASN A 355 7.80 19.98 -13.37
CA ASN A 355 7.04 21.17 -12.96
C ASN A 355 6.90 22.22 -14.09
N ASN A 356 7.17 21.84 -15.35
CA ASN A 356 7.11 22.78 -16.46
C ASN A 356 5.65 23.14 -16.78
N THR A 357 5.27 24.37 -16.49
CA THR A 357 3.93 24.91 -16.70
C THR A 357 3.58 25.13 -18.18
N GLN A 358 4.49 24.86 -19.12
CA GLN A 358 4.27 25.00 -20.56
C GLN A 358 3.72 23.74 -21.23
N ASP A 359 3.71 22.59 -20.56
CA ASP A 359 3.11 21.37 -21.12
C ASP A 359 1.59 21.43 -21.04
N SER A 360 0.96 21.72 -22.18
CA SER A 360 -0.50 21.83 -22.33
C SER A 360 -1.20 20.48 -22.53
N THR A 361 -0.46 19.36 -22.51
CA THR A 361 -1.03 18.03 -22.72
C THR A 361 -2.04 17.71 -21.60
N PRO A 362 -3.31 17.40 -21.93
CA PRO A 362 -4.30 17.08 -20.91
C PRO A 362 -3.94 15.75 -20.23
N GLY A 363 -4.15 15.66 -18.91
CA GLY A 363 -3.89 14.42 -18.17
C GLY A 363 -4.77 13.24 -18.58
N LEU A 364 -6.01 13.52 -19.01
CA LEU A 364 -6.91 12.54 -19.60
C LEU A 364 -7.38 13.00 -20.98
N SER A 365 -7.33 12.11 -21.95
CA SER A 365 -7.98 12.32 -23.24
C SER A 365 -9.51 12.23 -23.10
N GLU A 366 -10.22 12.56 -24.17
CA GLU A 366 -11.66 12.37 -24.24
C GLU A 366 -12.10 10.90 -24.16
N PHE A 367 -11.23 9.95 -24.54
CA PHE A 367 -11.43 8.53 -24.27
C PHE A 367 -11.12 8.18 -22.81
N GLY A 368 -10.08 8.75 -22.21
CA GLY A 368 -9.75 8.54 -20.80
C GLY A 368 -10.87 9.01 -19.86
N LYS A 369 -11.52 10.14 -20.17
CA LYS A 369 -12.72 10.58 -19.45
C LYS A 369 -13.89 9.59 -19.58
N ALA A 370 -14.00 8.92 -20.73
CA ALA A 370 -15.01 7.88 -20.96
C ALA A 370 -14.70 6.61 -20.16
N VAL A 371 -13.42 6.23 -20.02
CA VAL A 371 -12.98 5.16 -19.11
C VAL A 371 -13.38 5.45 -17.67
N VAL A 372 -13.10 6.66 -17.16
CA VAL A 372 -13.49 7.07 -15.80
C VAL A 372 -15.01 7.00 -15.58
N ARG A 373 -15.80 7.42 -16.57
CA ARG A 373 -17.28 7.32 -16.49
C ARG A 373 -17.77 5.87 -16.50
N GLU A 374 -17.15 5.00 -17.30
CA GLU A 374 -17.50 3.58 -17.32
C GLU A 374 -17.14 2.88 -16.00
N LEU A 375 -16.00 3.26 -15.37
CA LEU A 375 -15.66 2.82 -14.01
C LEU A 375 -16.74 3.21 -13.00
N ASN A 376 -17.22 4.47 -13.04
CA ASN A 376 -18.32 4.91 -12.17
C ASN A 376 -19.62 4.13 -12.43
N ARG A 377 -19.98 3.89 -13.70
CA ARG A 377 -21.18 3.13 -14.07
C ARG A 377 -21.10 1.68 -13.58
N LEU A 378 -19.92 1.06 -13.64
CA LEU A 378 -19.69 -0.30 -13.16
C LEU A 378 -19.64 -0.39 -11.63
N GLY A 379 -19.35 0.70 -10.92
CA GLY A 379 -19.01 0.64 -9.50
C GLY A 379 -17.64 0.02 -9.29
N MET A 380 -16.70 0.33 -10.18
CA MET A 380 -15.29 0.00 -10.06
C MET A 380 -14.55 1.25 -9.56
N LEU A 381 -13.73 1.10 -8.53
CA LEU A 381 -12.94 2.18 -7.95
C LEU A 381 -11.96 2.72 -8.99
N VAL A 382 -11.88 4.05 -9.10
CA VAL A 382 -10.89 4.75 -9.92
C VAL A 382 -9.65 4.93 -9.05
N ASP A 383 -8.53 4.31 -9.42
CA ASP A 383 -7.27 4.43 -8.71
C ASP A 383 -6.30 5.39 -9.43
N LEU A 384 -5.80 6.36 -8.67
CA LEU A 384 -4.93 7.45 -9.12
C LEU A 384 -3.47 7.28 -8.68
N SER A 385 -3.10 6.15 -8.09
CA SER A 385 -1.68 5.80 -7.98
C SER A 385 -1.04 5.71 -9.37
N HIS A 386 0.26 5.98 -9.47
CA HIS A 386 1.07 6.07 -10.71
C HIS A 386 0.74 7.19 -11.70
N VAL A 387 -0.40 7.87 -11.59
CA VAL A 387 -0.78 8.88 -12.58
C VAL A 387 -0.06 10.22 -12.35
N SER A 388 0.12 11.02 -13.39
CA SER A 388 0.64 12.40 -13.25
C SER A 388 -0.33 13.29 -12.47
N THR A 389 0.17 14.38 -11.90
CA THR A 389 -0.63 15.39 -11.21
C THR A 389 -1.75 15.94 -12.10
N ARG A 390 -1.49 16.14 -13.40
CA ARG A 390 -2.52 16.54 -14.37
C ARG A 390 -3.62 15.48 -14.53
N THR A 391 -3.27 14.20 -14.57
CA THR A 391 -4.24 13.10 -14.61
C THR A 391 -5.04 13.01 -13.32
N MET A 392 -4.41 13.20 -12.16
CA MET A 392 -5.10 13.25 -10.86
C MET A 392 -6.21 14.32 -10.88
N ARG A 393 -5.88 15.54 -11.32
CA ARG A 393 -6.83 16.65 -11.41
C ARG A 393 -7.94 16.37 -12.43
N ALA A 394 -7.59 15.89 -13.61
CA ALA A 394 -8.56 15.57 -14.66
C ALA A 394 -9.53 14.45 -14.24
N ALA A 395 -9.05 13.41 -13.55
CA ALA A 395 -9.86 12.33 -13.04
C ALA A 395 -10.80 12.81 -11.93
N LEU A 396 -10.31 13.59 -10.97
CA LEU A 396 -11.12 14.19 -9.90
C LEU A 396 -12.22 15.12 -10.43
N GLN A 397 -11.99 15.82 -11.53
CA GLN A 397 -13.00 16.63 -12.21
C GLN A 397 -14.03 15.79 -13.00
N THR A 398 -13.63 14.62 -13.47
CA THR A 398 -14.46 13.77 -14.35
C THR A 398 -15.33 12.79 -13.56
N THR A 399 -14.79 12.24 -12.48
CA THR A 399 -15.43 11.18 -11.69
C THR A 399 -16.71 11.66 -11.01
N ARG A 400 -17.65 10.73 -10.85
CA ARG A 400 -18.92 10.92 -10.12
C ARG A 400 -18.94 10.18 -8.79
N ALA A 401 -18.02 9.24 -8.60
CA ALA A 401 -17.82 8.52 -7.36
C ALA A 401 -16.48 8.93 -6.69
N PRO A 402 -16.32 8.67 -5.38
CA PRO A 402 -15.04 8.85 -4.72
C PRO A 402 -13.93 8.01 -5.38
N VAL A 403 -12.72 8.56 -5.45
CA VAL A 403 -11.52 7.88 -5.99
C VAL A 403 -10.64 7.35 -4.87
N ILE A 404 -9.67 6.52 -5.24
CA ILE A 404 -8.60 6.09 -4.34
C ILE A 404 -7.23 6.48 -4.90
N PHE A 405 -6.25 6.59 -4.02
CA PHE A 405 -4.87 6.28 -4.33
C PHE A 405 -4.55 4.99 -3.58
N SER A 406 -4.40 3.88 -4.29
CA SER A 406 -4.22 2.55 -3.67
C SER A 406 -2.90 2.41 -2.92
N HIS A 407 -1.87 3.16 -3.33
CA HIS A 407 -0.54 3.18 -2.69
C HIS A 407 0.24 4.46 -3.10
N SER A 408 -0.04 5.61 -2.47
CA SER A 408 0.71 6.87 -2.73
C SER A 408 0.85 7.74 -1.49
N ALA A 409 2.07 8.25 -1.24
CA ALA A 409 2.37 9.03 -0.05
C ALA A 409 2.19 10.54 -0.30
N ALA A 410 2.51 11.37 0.69
CA ALA A 410 2.41 12.83 0.62
C ALA A 410 3.64 13.49 -0.03
N ARG A 411 3.43 14.28 -1.10
CA ARG A 411 4.54 14.92 -1.84
C ARG A 411 5.26 16.01 -1.04
N ALA A 412 4.59 16.61 -0.07
CA ALA A 412 5.17 17.64 0.79
C ALA A 412 6.31 17.13 1.69
N LEU A 413 6.34 15.82 2.01
CA LEU A 413 7.38 15.22 2.85
C LEU A 413 8.48 14.54 2.02
N CYS A 414 8.10 13.91 0.91
CA CYS A 414 9.04 13.38 -0.08
C CYS A 414 8.59 13.80 -1.47
N ASN A 415 9.40 14.64 -2.12
CA ASN A 415 9.14 15.22 -3.44
C ASN A 415 9.36 14.22 -4.60
N SER A 416 8.70 13.07 -4.51
CA SER A 416 8.60 12.08 -5.59
C SER A 416 7.37 12.37 -6.45
N THR A 417 7.48 12.19 -7.77
CA THR A 417 6.32 12.32 -8.66
C THR A 417 5.26 11.25 -8.37
N ARG A 418 5.63 10.15 -7.71
CA ARG A 418 4.69 9.12 -7.24
C ARG A 418 3.82 9.56 -6.07
N ASN A 419 4.18 10.64 -5.37
CA ASN A 419 3.45 11.15 -4.23
C ASN A 419 2.44 12.24 -4.60
N VAL A 420 1.41 12.38 -3.76
CA VAL A 420 0.25 13.26 -3.98
C VAL A 420 0.52 14.67 -3.43
N PRO A 421 0.39 15.73 -4.23
CA PRO A 421 0.54 17.10 -3.75
C PRO A 421 -0.68 17.57 -2.96
N ASP A 422 -0.48 18.54 -2.06
CA ASP A 422 -1.49 18.99 -1.10
C ASP A 422 -2.76 19.57 -1.73
N ASP A 423 -2.67 20.20 -2.91
CA ASP A 423 -3.84 20.68 -3.63
C ASP A 423 -4.73 19.52 -4.11
N VAL A 424 -4.11 18.42 -4.54
CA VAL A 424 -4.83 17.19 -4.91
C VAL A 424 -5.40 16.51 -3.67
N LEU A 425 -4.68 16.46 -2.55
CA LEU A 425 -5.21 15.94 -1.28
C LEU A 425 -6.45 16.71 -0.79
N ARG A 426 -6.46 18.05 -0.91
CA ARG A 426 -7.64 18.87 -0.60
C ARG A 426 -8.81 18.59 -1.55
N ASN A 427 -8.54 18.34 -2.83
CA ASN A 427 -9.59 17.99 -3.79
C ASN A 427 -10.11 16.56 -3.58
N LEU A 428 -9.25 15.63 -3.15
CA LEU A 428 -9.62 14.28 -2.74
C LEU A 428 -10.63 14.32 -1.58
N ALA A 429 -10.39 15.19 -0.59
CA ALA A 429 -11.32 15.40 0.53
C ALA A 429 -12.71 15.84 0.05
N LYS A 430 -12.77 16.84 -0.85
CA LYS A 430 -14.03 17.30 -1.47
C LYS A 430 -14.73 16.20 -2.28
N ASN A 431 -13.97 15.35 -2.95
CA ASN A 431 -14.48 14.20 -3.70
C ASN A 431 -15.01 13.07 -2.79
N GLY A 432 -14.55 12.99 -1.54
CA GLY A 432 -14.91 11.92 -0.60
C GLY A 432 -13.97 10.71 -0.62
N GLY A 433 -12.89 10.77 -1.41
CA GLY A 433 -11.96 9.65 -1.67
C GLY A 433 -11.00 9.34 -0.53
N VAL A 434 -10.03 8.45 -0.75
CA VAL A 434 -9.02 8.05 0.26
C VAL A 434 -7.63 7.90 -0.37
N ALA A 435 -6.60 8.38 0.33
CA ALA A 435 -5.20 8.15 -0.04
C ALA A 435 -4.59 7.10 0.89
N MET A 436 -4.15 5.99 0.31
CA MET A 436 -3.66 4.83 1.03
C MET A 436 -2.12 4.85 0.99
N VAL A 437 -1.49 4.92 2.17
CA VAL A 437 -0.06 5.23 2.30
C VAL A 437 0.79 3.98 2.00
N PRO A 438 1.78 4.06 1.09
CA PRO A 438 2.69 2.98 0.75
C PRO A 438 3.84 2.90 1.72
N PHE A 439 4.52 1.76 1.75
CA PHE A 439 5.71 1.53 2.56
C PHE A 439 6.96 1.41 1.70
N TYR A 440 7.00 1.98 0.49
CA TYR A 440 8.24 2.02 -0.26
C TYR A 440 9.17 3.10 0.28
N THR A 441 10.36 2.72 0.75
CA THR A 441 11.33 3.64 1.36
C THR A 441 11.61 4.90 0.51
N TYR A 442 11.79 4.74 -0.79
CA TYR A 442 12.02 5.87 -1.70
C TYR A 442 10.82 6.80 -1.90
N PHE A 443 9.60 6.36 -1.57
CA PHE A 443 8.40 7.21 -1.59
C PHE A 443 8.11 7.84 -0.23
N ILE A 444 8.75 7.35 0.83
CA ILE A 444 8.60 7.85 2.20
C ILE A 444 9.65 8.92 2.50
N THR A 445 10.94 8.62 2.34
CA THR A 445 12.00 9.58 2.70
C THR A 445 12.70 10.21 1.51
N CYS A 446 12.36 9.78 0.28
CA CYS A 446 13.12 10.12 -0.92
C CYS A 446 14.61 9.74 -0.80
N ASN A 447 14.90 8.74 0.03
CA ASN A 447 16.24 8.26 0.34
C ASN A 447 16.23 6.71 0.41
N SER A 448 17.38 6.10 0.67
CA SER A 448 17.55 4.64 0.78
C SER A 448 17.16 4.06 2.15
N THR A 449 16.81 4.90 3.13
CA THR A 449 16.42 4.47 4.48
C THR A 449 15.14 5.17 4.94
N ALA A 450 14.28 4.43 5.63
CA ALA A 450 13.03 4.92 6.23
C ALA A 450 12.70 4.10 7.47
N THR A 451 11.86 4.64 8.35
CA THR A 451 11.38 3.99 9.57
C THR A 451 9.85 4.04 9.64
N ILE A 452 9.27 3.25 10.56
CA ILE A 452 7.84 3.31 10.87
C ILE A 452 7.35 4.74 11.20
N LYS A 453 8.20 5.58 11.80
CA LYS A 453 7.86 6.96 12.14
C LYS A 453 7.73 7.85 10.90
N ASP A 454 8.51 7.59 9.86
CA ASP A 454 8.43 8.34 8.60
C ASP A 454 7.11 8.02 7.88
N VAL A 455 6.68 6.75 7.89
CA VAL A 455 5.35 6.36 7.40
C VAL A 455 4.24 7.06 8.17
N ILE A 456 4.35 7.09 9.51
CA ILE A 456 3.40 7.82 10.38
C ILE A 456 3.38 9.31 10.05
N ALA A 457 4.52 9.92 9.71
CA ALA A 457 4.57 11.32 9.29
C ALA A 457 3.72 11.58 8.03
N HIS A 458 3.77 10.68 7.04
CA HIS A 458 2.89 10.76 5.86
C HIS A 458 1.41 10.57 6.20
N ILE A 459 1.07 9.59 7.05
CA ILE A 459 -0.30 9.38 7.52
C ILE A 459 -0.82 10.66 8.21
N ASN A 460 -0.03 11.23 9.11
CA ASN A 460 -0.38 12.46 9.84
C ASN A 460 -0.49 13.68 8.91
N HIS A 461 0.38 13.80 7.91
CA HIS A 461 0.29 14.89 6.93
C HIS A 461 -0.98 14.79 6.09
N ILE A 462 -1.32 13.60 5.58
CA ILE A 462 -2.56 13.39 4.82
C ILE A 462 -3.78 13.63 5.72
N ARG A 463 -3.78 13.12 6.96
CA ARG A 463 -4.81 13.41 7.97
C ARG A 463 -4.98 14.92 8.18
N LYS A 464 -3.88 15.69 8.24
CA LYS A 464 -3.90 17.14 8.43
C LYS A 464 -4.46 17.88 7.21
N VAL A 465 -4.10 17.47 5.99
CA VAL A 465 -4.46 18.19 4.75
C VAL A 465 -5.83 17.80 4.22
N ALA A 466 -6.13 16.49 4.19
CA ALA A 466 -7.37 15.95 3.65
C ALA A 466 -8.41 15.62 4.73
N GLY A 467 -7.98 15.35 5.97
CA GLY A 467 -8.85 14.93 7.07
C GLY A 467 -8.73 13.43 7.38
N ILE A 468 -9.10 13.04 8.60
CA ILE A 468 -8.99 11.63 9.06
C ILE A 468 -9.80 10.65 8.22
N ASP A 469 -10.87 11.12 7.58
CA ASP A 469 -11.70 10.31 6.71
C ASP A 469 -11.02 9.94 5.37
N HIS A 470 -9.87 10.54 5.03
CA HIS A 470 -9.27 10.46 3.70
C HIS A 470 -7.88 9.81 3.67
N VAL A 471 -7.53 9.08 4.72
CA VAL A 471 -6.25 8.35 4.82
C VAL A 471 -6.49 6.84 5.05
N GLY A 472 -5.68 6.00 4.41
CA GLY A 472 -5.71 4.54 4.54
C GLY A 472 -4.30 3.94 4.44
N ILE A 473 -4.21 2.61 4.34
CA ILE A 473 -2.95 1.88 4.24
C ILE A 473 -2.93 1.08 2.94
N GLY A 474 -1.86 1.20 2.17
CA GLY A 474 -1.68 0.46 0.92
C GLY A 474 -0.21 0.25 0.69
N ALA A 475 0.35 -0.70 1.44
CA ALA A 475 1.78 -0.86 1.68
C ALA A 475 2.59 -1.04 0.41
N GLY A 476 2.02 -1.65 -0.64
CA GLY A 476 2.75 -2.04 -1.85
C GLY A 476 3.69 -3.22 -1.60
N PHE A 477 3.42 -4.03 -0.57
CA PHE A 477 4.18 -5.23 -0.29
C PHE A 477 4.21 -6.17 -1.49
N ASP A 478 5.31 -6.91 -1.61
CA ASP A 478 5.68 -7.72 -2.77
C ASP A 478 5.90 -6.95 -4.09
N GLY A 479 5.64 -5.64 -4.10
CA GLY A 479 5.87 -4.69 -5.20
C GLY A 479 6.97 -3.67 -4.89
N ILE A 480 7.70 -3.89 -3.81
CA ILE A 480 8.82 -3.08 -3.34
C ILE A 480 9.97 -3.99 -2.91
N ASN A 481 11.19 -3.48 -2.84
CA ASN A 481 12.36 -4.18 -2.28
C ASN A 481 13.03 -3.46 -1.11
N PHE A 482 12.56 -2.26 -0.77
CA PHE A 482 13.07 -1.49 0.36
C PHE A 482 11.90 -1.06 1.22
N THR A 483 11.78 -1.70 2.38
CA THR A 483 10.77 -1.41 3.40
C THR A 483 11.35 -0.55 4.52
N PRO A 484 10.55 0.31 5.17
CA PRO A 484 10.93 1.00 6.39
C PRO A 484 11.27 0.03 7.51
N THR A 485 12.25 0.39 8.34
CA THR A 485 12.54 -0.35 9.58
C THR A 485 11.32 -0.31 10.51
N GLY A 486 10.93 -1.49 11.00
CA GLY A 486 9.72 -1.74 11.78
C GLY A 486 8.50 -2.14 10.94
N LEU A 487 8.61 -2.12 9.60
CA LEU A 487 7.54 -2.47 8.64
C LEU A 487 8.07 -3.43 7.56
N GLU A 488 8.84 -4.44 7.98
CA GLU A 488 9.53 -5.34 7.05
C GLU A 488 8.59 -6.22 6.23
N ASP A 489 7.39 -6.53 6.73
CA ASP A 489 6.45 -7.41 6.05
C ASP A 489 5.01 -7.20 6.53
N VAL A 490 4.07 -7.95 5.95
CA VAL A 490 2.63 -7.85 6.27
C VAL A 490 2.29 -8.19 7.73
N SER A 491 3.21 -8.74 8.53
CA SER A 491 2.97 -9.00 9.95
C SER A 491 3.07 -7.75 10.83
N ARG A 492 3.57 -6.63 10.28
CA ARG A 492 3.95 -5.43 11.04
C ARG A 492 2.87 -4.36 11.19
N TYR A 493 1.68 -4.55 10.60
CA TYR A 493 0.60 -3.56 10.73
C TYR A 493 0.17 -3.27 12.18
N PRO A 494 0.08 -4.25 13.11
CA PRO A 494 -0.29 -3.95 14.49
C PRO A 494 0.69 -3.00 15.18
N GLN A 495 1.97 -3.09 14.83
CA GLN A 495 3.03 -2.22 15.33
C GLN A 495 2.85 -0.80 14.82
N LEU A 496 2.53 -0.60 13.53
CA LEU A 496 2.20 0.72 12.98
C LEU A 496 1.09 1.41 13.76
N LEU A 497 -0.02 0.70 13.96
CA LEU A 497 -1.19 1.25 14.64
C LEU A 497 -0.92 1.48 16.13
N ALA A 498 -0.13 0.61 16.78
CA ALA A 498 0.25 0.79 18.17
C ALA A 498 1.24 1.96 18.36
N THR A 499 2.12 2.22 17.39
CA THR A 499 3.00 3.39 17.40
C THR A 499 2.21 4.69 17.15
N LEU A 500 1.16 4.68 16.31
CA LEU A 500 0.26 5.83 16.17
C LEU A 500 -0.42 6.22 17.48
N LEU A 501 -0.79 5.24 18.31
CA LEU A 501 -1.38 5.45 19.64
C LEU A 501 -0.38 5.99 20.69
N GLU A 502 0.89 6.21 20.34
CA GLU A 502 1.81 7.00 21.19
C GLU A 502 1.43 8.49 21.21
N ASP A 503 0.83 8.96 20.11
CA ASP A 503 0.31 10.32 20.01
C ASP A 503 -1.12 10.36 20.57
N PRO A 504 -1.38 11.12 21.65
CA PRO A 504 -2.70 11.20 22.29
C PRO A 504 -3.77 11.83 21.41
N THR A 505 -3.41 12.44 20.27
CA THR A 505 -4.37 12.94 19.29
C THR A 505 -5.00 11.85 18.44
N TRP A 506 -4.48 10.61 18.46
CA TRP A 506 -5.08 9.46 17.80
C TRP A 506 -6.07 8.75 18.73
N THR A 507 -7.35 8.81 18.36
CA THR A 507 -8.38 8.04 19.06
C THR A 507 -8.50 6.64 18.48
N GLU A 508 -9.09 5.71 19.25
CA GLU A 508 -9.40 4.37 18.71
C GLU A 508 -10.29 4.43 17.47
N ASN A 509 -11.20 5.41 17.40
CA ASN A 509 -12.06 5.61 16.24
C ASN A 509 -11.24 6.08 15.01
N ASP A 510 -10.23 6.92 15.20
CA ASP A 510 -9.32 7.32 14.13
C ASP A 510 -8.52 6.14 13.62
N ILE A 511 -8.07 5.25 14.52
CA ILE A 511 -7.41 3.99 14.16
C ILE A 511 -8.36 3.09 13.35
N LYS A 512 -9.62 2.94 13.76
CA LYS A 512 -10.62 2.17 12.99
C LYS A 512 -10.84 2.75 11.58
N LYS A 513 -10.88 4.08 11.47
CA LYS A 513 -10.97 4.80 10.19
C LYS A 513 -9.78 4.49 9.29
N LEU A 514 -8.57 4.65 9.81
CA LEU A 514 -7.33 4.35 9.09
C LEU A 514 -7.23 2.88 8.69
N ALA A 515 -7.57 1.97 9.60
CA ALA A 515 -7.44 0.52 9.39
C ALA A 515 -8.31 0.02 8.23
N GLY A 516 -9.55 0.52 8.09
CA GLY A 516 -10.39 0.07 6.98
C GLY A 516 -11.72 0.79 6.79
N LEU A 517 -12.27 1.46 7.82
CA LEU A 517 -13.60 2.09 7.67
C LEU A 517 -13.61 3.18 6.58
N ASN A 518 -12.49 3.88 6.36
CA ASN A 518 -12.39 4.87 5.29
C ASN A 518 -12.53 4.24 3.89
N LEU A 519 -11.85 3.11 3.66
CA LEU A 519 -11.97 2.41 2.38
C LEU A 519 -13.36 1.79 2.22
N LEU A 520 -13.94 1.21 3.27
CA LEU A 520 -15.30 0.68 3.23
C LEU A 520 -16.31 1.77 2.87
N ARG A 521 -16.19 2.97 3.44
CA ARG A 521 -17.02 4.13 3.10
C ARG A 521 -16.89 4.49 1.62
N VAL A 522 -15.65 4.61 1.12
CA VAL A 522 -15.37 4.94 -0.28
C VAL A 522 -15.95 3.89 -1.22
N PHE A 523 -15.69 2.62 -0.94
CA PHE A 523 -16.17 1.51 -1.77
C PHE A 523 -17.70 1.41 -1.75
N ALA A 524 -18.34 1.57 -0.59
CA ALA A 524 -19.79 1.59 -0.49
C ALA A 524 -20.41 2.74 -1.30
N LYS A 525 -19.77 3.91 -1.32
CA LYS A 525 -20.24 5.05 -2.12
C LYS A 525 -20.06 4.80 -3.63
N VAL A 526 -19.01 4.10 -4.04
CA VAL A 526 -18.82 3.66 -5.43
C VAL A 526 -19.91 2.67 -5.85
N GLU A 527 -20.23 1.69 -5.00
CA GLU A 527 -21.35 0.76 -5.24
C GLU A 527 -22.70 1.48 -5.29
N GLN A 528 -22.90 2.49 -4.43
CA GLN A 528 -24.11 3.32 -4.46
C GLN A 528 -24.26 4.06 -5.79
N VAL A 529 -23.19 4.66 -6.33
CA VAL A 529 -23.22 5.35 -7.64
C VAL A 529 -23.59 4.38 -8.77
N ARG A 530 -23.01 3.16 -8.77
CA ARG A 530 -23.40 2.09 -9.70
C ARG A 530 -24.89 1.80 -9.62
N ASP A 531 -25.43 1.61 -8.42
CA ASP A 531 -26.82 1.24 -8.22
C ASP A 531 -27.78 2.37 -8.61
N GLU A 532 -27.41 3.63 -8.35
CA GLU A 532 -28.14 4.82 -8.80
C GLU A 532 -28.18 4.90 -10.33
N TRP A 533 -27.03 4.70 -10.99
CA TRP A 533 -26.93 4.74 -12.45
C TRP A 533 -27.62 3.57 -13.13
N HIS A 534 -27.61 2.40 -12.50
CA HIS A 534 -28.36 1.24 -12.96
C HIS A 534 -29.87 1.50 -12.89
N ARG A 535 -30.38 2.04 -11.76
CA ARG A 535 -31.79 2.43 -11.63
C ARG A 535 -32.20 3.52 -12.63
N ALA A 536 -31.28 4.42 -12.96
CA ALA A 536 -31.47 5.47 -13.97
C ALA A 536 -31.28 4.97 -15.41
N ALA A 537 -31.06 3.66 -15.63
CA ALA A 537 -30.84 3.05 -16.94
C ALA A 537 -29.70 3.70 -17.75
N VAL A 538 -28.63 4.15 -17.08
CA VAL A 538 -27.43 4.67 -17.75
C VAL A 538 -26.77 3.53 -18.53
N LEU A 539 -26.73 3.69 -19.86
CA LEU A 539 -26.20 2.69 -20.77
C LEU A 539 -24.66 2.58 -20.67
N PRO A 540 -24.08 1.42 -21.04
CA PRO A 540 -22.64 1.28 -21.19
C PRO A 540 -22.04 2.35 -22.10
N VAL A 541 -20.85 2.84 -21.73
CA VAL A 541 -20.14 3.77 -22.59
C VAL A 541 -19.59 3.01 -23.80
N GLU A 542 -19.90 3.50 -25.00
CA GLU A 542 -19.53 2.88 -26.30
C GLU A 542 -18.47 3.69 -27.06
N LYS A 543 -17.79 4.61 -26.38
CA LYS A 543 -16.72 5.40 -27.00
C LYS A 543 -15.56 4.49 -27.42
N ILE A 544 -15.08 4.68 -28.63
CA ILE A 544 -13.90 3.97 -29.16
C ILE A 544 -12.68 4.87 -28.96
N SER A 545 -11.55 4.28 -28.58
CA SER A 545 -10.28 5.01 -28.54
C SER A 545 -9.94 5.52 -29.94
N PRO A 546 -9.37 6.72 -30.09
CA PRO A 546 -8.83 7.14 -31.37
C PRO A 546 -7.88 6.07 -31.92
N PRO A 547 -7.88 5.80 -33.24
CA PRO A 547 -6.92 4.89 -33.84
C PRO A 547 -5.51 5.40 -33.55
N ASP A 548 -4.61 4.46 -33.24
CA ASP A 548 -3.19 4.77 -33.09
C ASP A 548 -2.68 5.15 -34.48
N ASN A 549 -2.29 6.42 -34.67
CA ASN A 549 -1.80 6.92 -35.97
C ASN A 549 -0.39 6.41 -36.30
N SER A 550 0.13 5.42 -35.56
CA SER A 550 1.23 4.59 -36.02
C SER A 550 0.76 3.80 -37.24
N ALA A 551 0.95 4.40 -38.42
CA ALA A 551 0.58 3.85 -39.70
C ALA A 551 0.96 2.36 -39.77
N CYS A 552 -0.05 1.48 -39.85
CA CYS A 552 0.14 0.22 -40.53
C CYS A 552 0.46 0.58 -41.99
N VAL A 553 1.75 0.70 -42.30
CA VAL A 553 2.24 0.62 -43.68
C VAL A 553 2.04 -0.83 -44.09
N TYR A 554 0.79 -1.20 -44.40
CA TYR A 554 0.52 -2.35 -45.22
C TYR A 554 1.18 -2.06 -46.56
N GLY A 555 2.16 -2.90 -46.92
CA GLY A 555 3.06 -2.70 -48.04
C GLY A 555 2.36 -2.17 -49.30
N ALA A 556 2.81 -1.02 -49.77
CA ALA A 556 2.66 -0.67 -51.17
C ALA A 556 3.84 -1.32 -51.92
N SER A 557 3.51 -2.42 -52.59
CA SER A 557 4.17 -3.07 -53.74
C SER A 557 5.68 -3.25 -53.73
#